data_AF-A0A8T5J7K1-F1
#
_entry.id   AF-A0A8T5J7K1-F1
#
_cell.length_a   1.000
_cell.length_b   1.000
_cell.length_c   1.000
_cell.angle_alpha   90.00
_cell.angle_beta   90.00
_cell.angle_gamma   90.00
#
_symmetry.space_group_name_H-M   'P 1'
#
loop_
_entity.id
_entity.type
_entity.pdbx_description
1 polymer ?
#
loop_
_entity_poly.entity_id
_entity_poly.type
_entity_poly.pdbx_seq_one_letter_code
_entity_poly.pdbx_strand_id
1 'polypeptide(L)' 'VSSKAPLLDTLPFAVSVFVFGQIFLTNSDHGSRDLLVPMLMLVIITPILHRSFNLIGYKIGWKDVPY' A
#
# COMPACT_ATOMS: atom_id res chain seq x y z
N VAL A 1 -12.04 -15.33 8.76
CA VAL A 1 -12.22 -15.34 7.28
C VAL A 1 -11.37 -14.22 6.71
N SER A 2 -10.20 -14.53 6.13
CA SER A 2 -9.37 -13.52 5.43
C SER A 2 -10.05 -13.17 4.11
N SER A 3 -10.32 -11.89 3.90
CA SER A 3 -11.07 -11.39 2.74
C SER A 3 -10.25 -11.56 1.47
N LYS A 4 -10.86 -12.07 0.39
CA LYS A 4 -10.24 -12.18 -0.94
C LYS A 4 -10.10 -10.81 -1.63
N ALA A 5 -9.77 -9.75 -0.89
CA ALA A 5 -9.80 -8.37 -1.36
C ALA A 5 -8.39 -7.75 -1.33
N PRO A 6 -7.48 -8.18 -2.23
CA PRO A 6 -6.06 -7.79 -2.19
C PRO A 6 -5.81 -6.28 -2.34
N LEU A 7 -6.75 -5.55 -2.96
CA LEU A 7 -6.68 -4.09 -3.07
C LEU A 7 -7.20 -3.39 -1.80
N LEU A 8 -8.18 -3.99 -1.12
CA LEU A 8 -8.74 -3.47 0.13
C LEU A 8 -7.72 -3.55 1.26
N ASP A 9 -6.83 -4.54 1.22
CA ASP A 9 -5.80 -4.74 2.25
C ASP A 9 -4.65 -3.72 2.15
N THR A 10 -4.56 -2.93 1.08
CA THR A 10 -3.40 -2.06 0.80
C THR A 10 -3.76 -0.62 0.47
N LEU A 11 -4.80 -0.39 -0.34
CA LEU A 11 -5.11 0.93 -0.87
C LEU A 11 -5.83 1.88 0.09
N PRO A 12 -6.84 1.47 0.88
CA PRO A 12 -7.59 2.41 1.72
C PRO A 12 -6.69 3.13 2.71
N PHE A 13 -5.80 2.39 3.39
CA PHE A 13 -4.85 2.98 4.33
C PHE A 13 -3.89 3.95 3.64
N ALA A 14 -3.22 3.52 2.56
CA ALA A 14 -2.25 4.35 1.86
C ALA A 14 -2.87 5.64 1.28
N VAL A 15 -4.03 5.52 0.64
CA VAL A 15 -4.76 6.67 0.08
C VAL A 15 -5.21 7.61 1.19
N SER A 16 -5.79 7.10 2.28
CA SER A 16 -6.20 7.94 3.41
C SER A 16 -5.02 8.68 4.04
N VAL A 17 -3.88 8.02 4.24
CA VAL A 17 -2.68 8.65 4.82
C VAL A 17 -2.13 9.74 3.91
N PHE A 18 -2.00 9.49 2.60
CA PHE A 18 -1.46 10.49 1.68
C PHE A 18 -2.41 11.66 1.46
N VAL A 19 -3.72 11.41 1.33
CA VAL A 19 -4.72 12.49 1.23
C VAL A 19 -4.72 13.34 2.50
N PHE A 20 -4.73 12.71 3.67
CA PHE A 20 -4.66 13.44 4.94
C PHE A 20 -3.35 14.24 5.06
N GLY A 21 -2.21 13.65 4.72
CA GLY A 21 -0.92 14.33 4.72
C GLY A 21 -0.89 15.55 3.80
N GLN A 22 -1.48 15.45 2.61
CA GLN A 22 -1.56 16.57 1.67
C GLN A 22 -2.56 17.66 2.09
N ILE A 23 -3.56 17.34 2.92
CA ILE A 23 -4.50 18.34 3.44
C ILE A 23 -3.94 19.04 4.68
N PHE A 24 -3.35 18.29 5.62
CA PHE A 24 -3.04 18.78 6.96
C PHE A 24 -1.56 18.98 7.25
N LEU A 25 -0.65 18.34 6.49
CA LEU A 25 0.78 18.26 6.81
C LEU A 25 1.69 18.92 5.77
N THR A 26 1.17 19.76 4.87
CA THR A 26 1.94 20.39 3.78
C THR A 26 3.06 21.32 4.25
N ASN A 27 2.98 21.85 5.47
CA ASN A 27 4.04 22.65 6.09
C ASN A 27 5.08 21.80 6.86
N SER A 28 4.99 20.48 6.76
CA SER A 28 5.95 19.53 7.32
C SER A 28 6.60 18.71 6.21
N ASP A 29 7.76 18.14 6.50
CA ASP A 29 8.49 17.29 5.55
C ASP A 29 7.61 16.12 5.05
N HIS A 30 6.77 15.55 5.92
CA HIS A 30 5.92 14.41 5.60
C HIS A 30 4.78 14.72 4.61
N GLY A 31 4.37 15.98 4.49
CA GLY A 31 3.35 16.42 3.54
C GLY A 31 3.90 17.27 2.41
N SER A 32 5.22 17.36 2.25
CA SER A 32 5.85 18.13 1.17
C SER A 32 5.30 17.73 -0.21
N ARG A 33 5.07 18.73 -1.06
CA ARG A 33 4.56 18.50 -2.43
C ARG A 33 5.59 17.83 -3.33
N ASP A 34 6.87 17.90 -2.99
CA ASP A 34 7.93 17.16 -3.69
C ASP A 34 7.75 15.64 -3.54
N LEU A 35 6.96 15.20 -2.55
CA LEU A 35 6.65 13.80 -2.31
C LEU A 35 5.44 13.28 -3.10
N LEU A 36 4.74 14.10 -3.89
CA LEU A 36 3.54 13.65 -4.62
C LEU A 36 3.84 12.49 -5.58
N VAL A 37 4.95 12.57 -6.31
CA VAL A 37 5.38 11.50 -7.22
C VAL A 37 5.69 10.21 -6.45
N PRO A 38 6.58 10.20 -5.42
CA PRO A 38 6.82 8.97 -4.67
C PRO A 38 5.59 8.44 -3.93
N MET A 39 4.68 9.29 -3.44
CA MET A 39 3.40 8.86 -2.85
C MET A 39 2.56 8.09 -3.88
N LEU A 40 2.37 8.62 -5.09
CA LEU A 40 1.65 7.92 -6.17
C LEU A 40 2.33 6.60 -6.54
N MET A 41 3.66 6.60 -6.63
CA MET A 41 4.42 5.37 -6.90
C MET A 41 4.20 4.32 -5.81
N LEU A 42 4.14 4.70 -4.53
CA LEU A 42 3.84 3.78 -3.44
C LEU A 42 2.42 3.21 -3.54
N VAL A 43 1.41 4.02 -3.86
CA VAL A 43 0.03 3.53 -4.06
C VAL A 43 -0.03 2.45 -5.15
N ILE A 44 0.76 2.59 -6.22
CA ILE A 44 0.79 1.65 -7.35
C ILE A 44 1.65 0.42 -7.05
N ILE A 45 2.86 0.60 -6.48
CA ILE A 45 3.82 -0.49 -6.26
C ILE A 45 3.39 -1.39 -5.11
N THR A 46 2.80 -0.83 -4.04
CA THR A 46 2.42 -1.58 -2.84
C THR A 46 1.53 -2.80 -3.14
N PRO A 47 0.41 -2.71 -3.89
CA PRO A 47 -0.40 -3.89 -4.20
C PRO A 47 0.35 -4.94 -5.02
N ILE A 48 1.28 -4.51 -5.90
CA ILE A 48 2.12 -5.43 -6.68
C ILE A 48 3.05 -6.20 -5.75
N LEU A 49 3.76 -5.50 -4.86
CA LEU A 49 4.67 -6.13 -3.90
C LEU A 49 3.92 -7.07 -2.96
N HIS A 50 2.80 -6.63 -2.38
CA HIS A 50 1.97 -7.46 -1.50
C HIS A 50 1.52 -8.74 -2.22
N ARG A 51 1.06 -8.64 -3.47
CA ARG A 51 0.65 -9.81 -4.26
C ARG A 51 1.82 -10.75 -4.52
N SER A 52 2.98 -10.21 -4.89
CA SER A 52 4.20 -11.01 -5.12
C SER A 52 4.60 -11.78 -3.86
N PHE A 53 4.64 -11.13 -2.71
CA PHE A 53 4.97 -11.80 -1.44
C PHE A 53 3.94 -12.85 -1.04
N ASN A 54 2.64 -12.59 -1.24
CA ASN A 54 1.59 -13.58 -0.93
C ASN A 54 1.70 -14.82 -1.81
N LEU A 55 1.99 -14.66 -3.10
CA LEU A 55 2.18 -15.78 -4.02
C LEU A 55 3.45 -16.57 -3.72
N ILE A 56 4.56 -15.90 -3.42
CA ILE A 56 5.82 -16.55 -3.06
C ILE A 56 5.65 -17.31 -1.75
N GLY A 57 5.12 -16.66 -0.71
CA GLY A 57 4.87 -17.26 0.59
C GLY A 57 3.97 -18.50 0.51
N TYR A 58 2.94 -18.46 -0.34
CA TYR A 58 2.10 -19.62 -0.60
C TYR A 58 2.86 -20.76 -1.28
N LYS A 59 3.67 -20.47 -2.30
CA LYS A 59 4.44 -21.49 -3.04
C LYS A 59 5.49 -22.20 -2.19
N ILE A 60 6.08 -21.51 -1.22
CA ILE A 60 7.12 -22.07 -0.33
C ILE A 60 6.55 -22.61 1.00
N GLY A 61 5.23 -22.64 1.15
CA GLY A 61 4.56 -23.16 2.34
C GLY A 61 4.64 -22.27 3.58
N TRP A 62 5.02 -20.99 3.43
CA TRP A 62 5.01 -20.00 4.52
C TRP A 62 3.63 -19.38 4.75
N LYS A 63 2.70 -19.56 3.82
CA LYS A 63 1.34 -19.04 3.90
C LYS A 63 0.36 -20.11 3.40
N ASP A 64 -0.76 -20.26 4.11
CA ASP A 64 -1.78 -21.25 3.75
C ASP A 64 -2.62 -20.82 2.53
N VAL A 65 -2.60 -19.54 2.16
CA VAL A 65 -3.39 -18.95 1.07
C VAL A 65 -2.57 -17.99 0.19
N PRO A 66 -2.88 -17.88 -1.12
CA PRO A 66 -2.10 -17.08 -2.09
C PRO A 66 -2.44 -15.58 -2.12
N TYR A 67 -3.32 -15.12 -1.23
CA TYR A 67 -3.79 -13.74 -1.14
C TYR A 67 -3.57 -13.20 0.26
#